data_AF-A0A4Z0Q8D8-F1
#
_entry.id   AF-A0A4Z0Q8D8-F1
#
_cell.length_a   1.000
_cell.length_b   1.000
_cell.length_c   1.000
_cell.angle_alpha   90.00
_cell.angle_beta   90.00
_cell.angle_gamma   90.00
#
_symmetry.space_group_name_H-M   'P 1'
#
loop_
_entity.id
_entity.type
_entity.pdbx_description
1 polymer ?
#
loop_
_entity_poly.entity_id
_entity_poly.type
_entity_poly.pdbx_seq_one_letter_code
_entity_poly.pdbx_strand_id
1 'polypeptide(L)'
;MKNTLPTRRPLWRRPLPLLVLSLALLGACNDDDDEQAAPSTTYGPTVVVGSGTARGFVSADAQGKPTEIGVALSETALNGLPATPAFGTMYDVALPSSPATAQMPFDHISFDWNPNGHEPTAVYTVPHFDAHFYMQPMAAQHAITLDDPKGDIFPAATKLPAGYITAPNVAPGRTVPMMGRHWVDPTSPEYQPGGSFSHTFIYGTYDGHVTFLEPMFTKAMLVPGVSVEKAIKQPTVYETTGKYFPTTYTIRHDATTREYVISLKGMTAR
;
A
#
# COMPACT_ATOMS: atom_id res chain seq x y z
N MET A 1 -110.87 8.58 -47.63
CA MET A 1 -110.58 8.67 -46.18
C MET A 1 -109.98 7.35 -45.70
N LYS A 2 -109.14 7.42 -44.67
CA LYS A 2 -108.09 6.47 -44.27
C LYS A 2 -108.55 5.01 -44.10
N ASN A 3 -107.67 4.08 -44.49
CA ASN A 3 -107.85 2.64 -44.36
C ASN A 3 -106.83 2.05 -43.37
N THR A 4 -107.36 1.22 -42.46
CA THR A 4 -106.82 -0.07 -41.94
C THR A 4 -105.50 -0.15 -41.14
N LEU A 5 -105.65 -0.60 -39.88
CA LEU A 5 -104.76 -1.48 -39.08
C LEU A 5 -104.52 -2.85 -39.77
N PRO A 6 -103.81 -3.83 -39.16
CA PRO A 6 -102.49 -3.87 -38.50
C PRO A 6 -101.63 -5.05 -39.06
N THR A 7 -100.41 -5.31 -38.54
CA THR A 7 -99.88 -6.67 -38.21
C THR A 7 -98.39 -6.69 -37.78
N ARG A 8 -98.08 -7.64 -36.89
CA ARG A 8 -96.79 -7.94 -36.20
C ARG A 8 -95.67 -8.44 -37.12
N ARG A 9 -94.39 -8.33 -36.67
CA ARG A 9 -93.25 -9.24 -37.00
C ARG A 9 -91.99 -8.98 -36.11
N PRO A 10 -90.93 -9.82 -36.10
CA PRO A 10 -90.59 -10.70 -34.97
C PRO A 10 -89.15 -10.55 -34.40
N LEU A 11 -88.87 -11.36 -33.37
CA LEU A 11 -87.59 -11.55 -32.65
C LEU A 11 -86.50 -12.22 -33.51
N TRP A 12 -85.25 -11.74 -33.41
CA TRP A 12 -84.06 -12.45 -33.86
C TRP A 12 -82.95 -12.40 -32.79
N ARG A 13 -82.41 -13.59 -32.48
CA ARG A 13 -81.31 -13.84 -31.54
C ARG A 13 -79.98 -13.39 -32.16
N ARG A 14 -79.06 -12.87 -31.33
CA ARG A 14 -77.64 -12.65 -31.69
C ARG A 14 -76.71 -13.46 -30.78
N PRO A 15 -75.56 -13.98 -31.28
CA PRO A 15 -74.67 -14.86 -30.56
C PRO A 15 -73.57 -14.12 -29.80
N LEU A 16 -73.00 -14.80 -28.80
CA LEU A 16 -71.91 -14.38 -27.90
C LEU A 16 -70.55 -14.79 -28.52
N PRO A 17 -69.50 -13.92 -28.53
CA PRO A 17 -68.16 -14.37 -28.92
C PRO A 17 -67.32 -14.77 -27.69
N LEU A 18 -66.59 -15.89 -27.83
CA LEU A 18 -65.56 -16.35 -26.91
C LEU A 18 -64.34 -15.41 -26.93
N LEU A 19 -63.83 -15.08 -25.74
CA LEU A 19 -62.57 -14.37 -25.53
C LEU A 19 -61.44 -15.39 -25.40
N VAL A 20 -60.46 -15.37 -26.31
CA VAL A 20 -59.22 -16.15 -26.21
C VAL A 20 -58.19 -15.29 -25.49
N LEU A 21 -57.76 -15.74 -24.31
CA LEU A 21 -56.72 -15.07 -23.52
C LEU A 21 -55.35 -15.61 -23.94
N SER A 22 -54.63 -14.84 -24.76
CA SER A 22 -53.23 -15.11 -25.13
C SER A 22 -52.30 -14.68 -23.99
N LEU A 23 -51.71 -15.66 -23.32
CA LEU A 23 -50.68 -15.46 -22.29
C LEU A 23 -49.36 -15.07 -22.96
N ALA A 24 -48.99 -13.79 -22.89
CA ALA A 24 -47.68 -13.32 -23.34
C ALA A 24 -46.62 -13.71 -22.30
N LEU A 25 -45.75 -14.65 -22.65
CA LEU A 25 -44.51 -14.93 -21.93
C LEU A 25 -43.54 -13.78 -22.18
N LEU A 26 -43.48 -12.83 -21.25
CA LEU A 26 -42.39 -11.85 -21.19
C LEU A 26 -41.13 -12.59 -20.72
N GLY A 27 -40.22 -12.88 -21.65
CA GLY A 27 -38.87 -13.26 -21.31
C GLY A 27 -38.19 -12.09 -20.61
N ALA A 28 -37.91 -12.23 -19.32
CA ALA A 28 -37.03 -11.32 -18.60
C ALA A 28 -35.62 -11.50 -19.17
N CYS A 29 -35.17 -10.53 -19.96
CA CYS A 29 -33.75 -10.33 -20.21
C CYS A 29 -33.13 -9.97 -18.86
N ASN A 30 -32.40 -10.92 -18.28
CA ASN A 30 -31.48 -10.65 -17.19
C ASN A 30 -30.29 -9.96 -17.87
N ASP A 31 -30.29 -8.63 -17.90
CA ASP A 31 -29.09 -7.86 -18.19
C ASP A 31 -28.16 -8.06 -16.98
N ASP A 32 -27.45 -9.19 -16.97
CA ASP A 32 -26.24 -9.33 -16.17
C ASP A 32 -25.20 -8.41 -16.80
N ASP A 33 -25.34 -7.11 -16.53
CA ASP A 33 -24.25 -6.17 -16.71
C ASP A 33 -23.13 -6.66 -15.78
N ASP A 34 -22.14 -7.35 -16.36
CA ASP A 34 -20.85 -7.60 -15.75
C ASP A 34 -20.24 -6.23 -15.42
N GLU A 35 -20.63 -5.65 -14.28
CA GLU A 35 -20.11 -4.40 -13.78
C GLU A 35 -18.64 -4.64 -13.44
N GLN A 36 -17.78 -4.36 -14.41
CA GLN A 36 -16.34 -4.51 -14.29
C GLN A 36 -15.89 -3.62 -13.12
N ALA A 37 -15.49 -4.24 -12.02
CA ALA A 37 -15.09 -3.54 -10.82
C ALA A 37 -14.04 -2.47 -11.15
N ALA A 38 -14.20 -1.26 -10.60
CA ALA A 38 -13.26 -0.17 -10.81
C ALA A 38 -11.97 -0.37 -9.97
N PRO A 39 -10.83 0.19 -10.38
CA PRO A 39 -9.66 0.32 -9.51
C PRO A 39 -10.05 1.00 -8.19
N SER A 40 -9.44 0.56 -7.09
CA SER A 40 -9.80 1.01 -5.76
C SER A 40 -8.58 1.32 -4.91
N THR A 41 -8.75 2.22 -3.94
CA THR A 41 -7.78 2.47 -2.87
C THR A 41 -8.50 2.34 -1.54
N THR A 42 -8.01 1.45 -0.69
CA THR A 42 -8.52 1.24 0.66
C THR A 42 -7.51 1.81 1.64
N TYR A 43 -7.99 2.51 2.67
CA TYR A 43 -7.17 3.10 3.71
C TYR A 43 -7.34 2.35 5.04
N GLY A 44 -6.23 2.20 5.76
CA GLY A 44 -6.20 1.71 7.13
C GLY A 44 -6.58 2.78 8.15
N PRO A 45 -6.50 2.44 9.45
CA PRO A 45 -6.70 3.42 10.52
C PRO A 45 -5.67 4.55 10.45
N THR A 46 -6.05 5.69 11.02
CA THR A 46 -5.23 6.90 11.04
C THR A 46 -4.39 6.97 12.32
N VAL A 47 -3.14 7.38 12.19
CA VAL A 47 -2.25 7.76 13.30
C VAL A 47 -1.93 9.25 13.25
N VAL A 48 -1.73 9.85 14.43
CA VAL A 48 -1.36 11.26 14.56
C VAL A 48 0.15 11.42 14.40
N VAL A 49 0.56 12.28 13.48
CA VAL A 49 1.97 12.61 13.22
C VAL A 49 2.09 14.12 13.17
N GLY A 50 2.90 14.71 14.06
CA GLY A 50 2.98 16.16 14.22
C GLY A 50 1.59 16.79 14.42
N SER A 51 1.26 17.78 13.59
CA SER A 51 -0.03 18.48 13.59
C SER A 51 -1.03 17.91 12.56
N GLY A 52 -0.75 16.72 12.04
CA GLY A 52 -1.55 16.06 11.03
C GLY A 52 -1.61 14.56 11.29
N THR A 53 -1.71 13.81 10.19
CA THR A 53 -1.98 12.38 10.25
C THR A 53 -1.22 11.60 9.20
N ALA A 54 -0.94 10.34 9.50
CA ALA A 54 -0.54 9.32 8.53
C ALA A 54 -1.56 8.17 8.53
N ARG A 55 -1.72 7.50 7.38
CA ARG A 55 -2.51 6.26 7.28
C ARG A 55 -1.94 5.34 6.20
N GLY A 56 -1.96 4.04 6.48
CA GLY A 56 -1.59 3.02 5.52
C GLY A 56 -2.67 2.90 4.43
N PHE A 57 -2.28 2.52 3.22
CA PHE A 57 -3.23 2.25 2.15
C PHE A 57 -2.76 1.12 1.24
N VAL A 58 -3.72 0.50 0.57
CA VAL A 58 -3.49 -0.46 -0.51
C VAL A 58 -4.41 -0.07 -1.67
N SER A 59 -3.84 0.00 -2.87
CA SER A 59 -4.61 0.15 -4.11
C SER A 59 -4.62 -1.14 -4.90
N ALA A 60 -5.71 -1.38 -5.63
CA ALA A 60 -5.91 -2.53 -6.48
C ALA A 60 -6.45 -2.14 -7.86
N ASP A 61 -6.15 -2.94 -8.87
CA ASP A 61 -6.75 -2.83 -10.20
C ASP A 61 -8.20 -3.32 -10.22
N ALA A 62 -8.83 -3.23 -11.39
CA ALA A 62 -10.19 -3.69 -11.65
C ALA A 62 -10.39 -5.20 -11.41
N GLN A 63 -9.31 -5.98 -11.37
CA GLN A 63 -9.31 -7.42 -11.11
C GLN A 63 -8.98 -7.73 -9.64
N GLY A 64 -8.88 -6.72 -8.78
CA GLY A 64 -8.57 -6.87 -7.36
C GLY A 64 -7.11 -7.25 -7.07
N LYS A 65 -6.20 -7.10 -8.04
CA LYS A 65 -4.76 -7.34 -7.84
C LYS A 65 -4.13 -6.09 -7.23
N PRO A 66 -3.25 -6.24 -6.21
CA PRO A 66 -2.59 -5.09 -5.61
C PRO A 66 -1.72 -4.37 -6.64
N THR A 67 -1.76 -3.04 -6.65
CA THR A 67 -0.97 -2.17 -7.55
C THR A 67 -0.04 -1.23 -6.80
N GLU A 68 -0.39 -0.86 -5.57
CA GLU A 68 0.35 0.07 -4.73
C GLU A 68 0.05 -0.19 -3.24
N ILE A 69 1.07 -0.07 -2.40
CA ILE A 69 0.96 -0.08 -0.94
C ILE A 69 1.78 1.08 -0.39
N GLY A 70 1.30 1.79 0.62
CA GLY A 70 2.04 2.94 1.12
C GLY A 70 1.47 3.59 2.35
N VAL A 71 2.07 4.72 2.69
CA VAL A 71 1.61 5.68 3.71
C VAL A 71 1.19 6.97 3.01
N ALA A 72 0.00 7.46 3.33
CA ALA A 72 -0.45 8.81 2.99
C ALA A 72 -0.29 9.70 4.22
N LEU A 73 0.56 10.72 4.11
CA LEU A 73 0.93 11.67 5.16
C LEU A 73 0.36 13.05 4.82
N SER A 74 -0.56 13.59 5.64
CA SER A 74 -1.10 14.94 5.41
C SER A 74 0.01 16.01 5.41
N GLU A 75 -0.10 17.04 4.58
CA GLU A 75 0.84 18.18 4.58
C GLU A 75 1.09 18.76 5.97
N THR A 76 0.05 18.87 6.79
CA THR A 76 0.11 19.43 8.14
C THR A 76 0.91 18.58 9.12
N ALA A 77 1.16 17.31 8.80
CA ALA A 77 1.97 16.42 9.64
C ALA A 77 3.44 16.86 9.71
N LEU A 78 3.93 17.64 8.74
CA LEU A 78 5.29 18.19 8.75
C LEU A 78 5.48 19.32 9.76
N ASN A 79 4.39 19.80 10.36
CA ASN A 79 4.40 20.80 11.43
C ASN A 79 4.30 20.13 12.79
N GLY A 80 5.04 20.63 13.78
CA GLY A 80 4.96 20.11 15.15
C GLY A 80 5.47 18.66 15.30
N LEU A 81 6.30 18.18 14.38
CA LEU A 81 6.99 16.89 14.53
C LEU A 81 7.81 16.90 15.84
N PRO A 82 7.84 15.78 16.56
CA PRO A 82 8.52 15.72 17.85
C PRO A 82 10.04 15.90 17.66
N ALA A 83 10.64 16.72 18.52
CA ALA A 83 12.10 16.83 18.62
C ALA A 83 12.70 15.76 19.55
N THR A 84 11.84 15.07 20.31
CA THR A 84 12.21 14.04 21.29
C THR A 84 11.33 12.80 21.15
N PRO A 85 11.87 11.58 21.36
CA PRO A 85 13.25 11.33 21.77
C PRO A 85 14.23 11.61 20.63
N ALA A 86 15.49 11.89 20.98
CA ALA A 86 16.49 12.31 20.00
C ALA A 86 16.78 11.25 18.93
N PHE A 87 16.54 9.98 19.28
CA PHE A 87 16.70 8.79 18.44
C PHE A 87 15.48 8.46 17.58
N GLY A 88 14.51 9.37 17.51
CA GLY A 88 13.36 9.25 16.61
C GLY A 88 12.09 8.70 17.23
N THR A 89 10.99 8.88 16.52
CA THR A 89 9.65 8.42 16.93
C THR A 89 9.14 7.42 15.91
N MET A 90 8.78 6.24 16.38
CA MET A 90 8.20 5.17 15.57
C MET A 90 6.68 5.25 15.60
N TYR A 91 6.02 5.22 14.44
CA TYR A 91 4.57 5.17 14.33
C TYR A 91 4.14 3.83 13.70
N ASP A 92 3.42 3.00 14.44
CA ASP A 92 2.81 1.78 13.91
C ASP A 92 1.63 2.14 13.00
N VAL A 93 1.78 1.93 11.70
CA VAL A 93 0.77 2.20 10.67
C VAL A 93 0.20 0.87 10.17
N ALA A 94 -0.98 0.52 10.67
CA ALA A 94 -1.68 -0.68 10.22
C ALA A 94 -2.18 -0.55 8.76
N LEU A 95 -2.05 -1.63 8.00
CA LEU A 95 -2.61 -1.73 6.66
C LEU A 95 -4.11 -2.00 6.70
N PRO A 96 -4.88 -1.56 5.68
CA PRO A 96 -6.28 -1.94 5.56
C PRO A 96 -6.43 -3.46 5.40
N SER A 97 -7.45 -4.04 6.02
CA SER A 97 -7.85 -5.41 5.71
C SER A 97 -8.57 -5.42 4.36
N SER A 98 -7.98 -6.06 3.34
CA SER A 98 -8.58 -6.20 2.01
C SER A 98 -8.06 -7.45 1.30
N PRO A 99 -8.79 -7.98 0.29
CA PRO A 99 -8.29 -9.07 -0.55
C PRO A 99 -6.95 -8.75 -1.24
N ALA A 100 -6.71 -7.49 -1.60
CA ALA A 100 -5.46 -7.04 -2.19
C ALA A 100 -4.30 -7.07 -1.16
N THR A 101 -4.57 -6.67 0.09
CA THR A 101 -3.59 -6.75 1.19
C THR A 101 -3.12 -8.19 1.39
N ALA A 102 -4.04 -9.16 1.39
CA ALA A 102 -3.72 -10.58 1.59
C ALA A 102 -2.88 -11.19 0.45
N GLN A 103 -2.80 -10.55 -0.72
CA GLN A 103 -1.99 -10.99 -1.86
C GLN A 103 -0.54 -10.50 -1.79
N MET A 104 -0.19 -9.66 -0.83
CA MET A 104 1.16 -9.15 -0.59
C MET A 104 1.80 -9.83 0.63
N PRO A 105 3.12 -9.72 0.83
CA PRO A 105 3.80 -10.28 2.01
C PRO A 105 3.77 -9.34 3.23
N PHE A 106 3.20 -8.13 3.12
CA PHE A 106 3.31 -7.09 4.13
C PHE A 106 2.23 -7.19 5.23
N ASP A 107 2.64 -7.05 6.47
CA ASP A 107 1.80 -7.09 7.68
C ASP A 107 1.37 -5.68 8.11
N HIS A 108 2.35 -4.79 8.27
CA HIS A 108 2.16 -3.40 8.69
C HIS A 108 3.28 -2.53 8.13
N ILE A 109 3.16 -1.22 8.34
CA ILE A 109 4.22 -0.25 8.07
C ILE A 109 4.63 0.36 9.40
N SER A 110 5.93 0.43 9.68
CA SER A 110 6.42 1.41 10.65
C SER A 110 6.84 2.66 9.91
N PHE A 111 6.33 3.80 10.36
CA PHE A 111 6.69 5.10 9.82
C PHE A 111 7.50 5.85 10.87
N ASP A 112 8.77 6.07 10.62
CA ASP A 112 9.71 6.52 11.64
C ASP A 112 10.13 7.95 11.32
N TRP A 113 10.15 8.81 12.34
CA TRP A 113 10.62 10.18 12.23
C TRP A 113 11.93 10.34 13.00
N ASN A 114 13.01 10.72 12.30
CA ASN A 114 14.33 10.94 12.88
C ASN A 114 14.66 12.44 12.90
N PRO A 115 14.45 13.17 14.02
CA PRO A 115 14.62 14.62 14.06
C PRO A 115 16.07 15.08 13.89
N ASN A 116 17.04 14.23 14.20
CA ASN A 116 18.48 14.52 14.10
C ASN A 116 19.20 13.61 13.10
N GLY A 117 18.44 12.75 12.40
CA GLY A 117 19.00 11.62 11.68
C GLY A 117 19.58 10.53 12.59
N HIS A 118 20.28 9.56 12.00
CA HIS A 118 20.92 8.44 12.69
C HIS A 118 22.18 7.97 11.95
N GLU A 119 22.86 6.97 12.49
CA GLU A 119 24.04 6.34 11.88
C GLU A 119 23.74 5.72 10.50
N PRO A 120 24.72 5.62 9.58
CA PRO A 120 26.13 5.97 9.75
C PRO A 120 26.37 7.48 9.83
N THR A 121 27.33 7.88 10.67
CA THR A 121 27.79 9.27 10.78
C THR A 121 28.15 9.83 9.40
N ALA A 122 27.77 11.09 9.17
CA ALA A 122 27.91 11.82 7.91
C ALA A 122 27.05 11.32 6.73
N VAL A 123 26.30 10.22 6.89
CA VAL A 123 25.42 9.69 5.83
C VAL A 123 23.97 10.09 6.09
N TYR A 124 23.34 9.53 7.14
CA TYR A 124 21.92 9.76 7.45
C TYR A 124 21.72 10.80 8.56
N THR A 125 22.57 11.83 8.60
CA THR A 125 22.66 12.80 9.71
C THR A 125 21.79 14.05 9.58
N VAL A 126 20.76 14.00 8.73
CA VAL A 126 19.81 15.11 8.53
C VAL A 126 18.40 14.64 8.89
N PRO A 127 17.46 15.54 9.22
CA PRO A 127 16.11 15.12 9.60
C PRO A 127 15.39 14.40 8.45
N HIS A 128 14.89 13.19 8.72
CA HIS A 128 14.34 12.31 7.70
C HIS A 128 13.30 11.34 8.26
N PHE A 129 12.61 10.65 7.36
CA PHE A 129 11.67 9.60 7.67
C PHE A 129 12.09 8.27 7.04
N ASP A 130 11.70 7.19 7.70
CA ASP A 130 11.87 5.82 7.22
C ASP A 130 10.50 5.15 7.15
N ALA A 131 10.19 4.51 6.03
CA ALA A 131 8.95 3.76 5.87
C ALA A 131 9.26 2.26 5.79
N HIS A 132 9.23 1.56 6.91
CA HIS A 132 9.51 0.13 6.99
C HIS A 132 8.26 -0.68 6.65
N PHE A 133 8.24 -1.31 5.48
CA PHE A 133 7.18 -2.23 5.07
C PHE A 133 7.50 -3.64 5.58
N TYR A 134 7.01 -3.99 6.76
CA TYR A 134 7.33 -5.25 7.41
C TYR A 134 6.56 -6.43 6.80
N MET A 135 7.27 -7.54 6.64
CA MET A 135 6.76 -8.84 6.18
C MET A 135 6.70 -9.87 7.33
N GLN A 136 6.76 -9.38 8.57
CA GLN A 136 6.66 -10.15 9.80
C GLN A 136 5.58 -9.54 10.71
N PRO A 137 4.99 -10.32 11.62
CA PRO A 137 3.99 -9.80 12.56
C PRO A 137 4.57 -8.66 13.41
N MET A 138 3.80 -7.59 13.60
CA MET A 138 4.17 -6.45 14.47
C MET A 138 4.68 -6.88 15.86
N ALA A 139 4.03 -7.86 16.49
CA ALA A 139 4.47 -8.34 17.81
C ALA A 139 5.87 -8.99 17.78
N ALA A 140 6.24 -9.66 16.68
CA ALA A 140 7.58 -10.24 16.52
C ALA A 140 8.61 -9.14 16.27
N GLN A 141 8.24 -8.13 15.48
CA GLN A 141 9.04 -6.94 15.23
C GLN A 141 9.32 -6.17 16.52
N HIS A 142 8.30 -5.85 17.33
CA HIS A 142 8.45 -5.16 18.62
C HIS A 142 9.29 -5.94 19.66
N ALA A 143 9.47 -7.25 19.48
CA ALA A 143 10.29 -8.08 20.37
C ALA A 143 11.79 -8.02 20.05
N ILE A 144 12.19 -7.44 18.91
CA ILE A 144 13.61 -7.33 18.52
C ILE A 144 14.30 -6.31 19.43
N THR A 145 15.36 -6.73 20.11
CA THR A 145 16.12 -5.87 21.05
C THR A 145 17.47 -5.46 20.50
N LEU A 146 18.07 -4.44 21.13
CA LEU A 146 19.40 -3.96 20.78
C LEU A 146 20.41 -5.12 20.84
N ASP A 147 21.17 -5.28 19.78
CA ASP A 147 22.21 -6.30 19.66
C ASP A 147 21.73 -7.75 19.86
N ASP A 148 20.44 -8.03 19.61
CA ASP A 148 19.94 -9.40 19.58
C ASP A 148 20.77 -10.25 18.59
N PRO A 149 21.38 -11.37 19.02
CA PRO A 149 22.23 -12.20 18.17
C PRO A 149 21.49 -12.80 16.96
N LYS A 150 20.15 -12.87 16.97
CA LYS A 150 19.37 -13.30 15.80
C LYS A 150 19.50 -12.34 14.61
N GLY A 151 19.85 -11.07 14.85
CA GLY A 151 20.17 -10.16 13.76
C GLY A 151 21.33 -10.66 12.89
N ASP A 152 22.28 -11.41 13.46
CA ASP A 152 23.44 -11.93 12.74
C ASP A 152 23.18 -13.23 11.96
N ILE A 153 21.96 -13.76 12.05
CA ILE A 153 21.53 -14.88 11.22
C ILE A 153 21.02 -14.28 9.91
N PHE A 154 21.85 -14.29 8.88
CA PHE A 154 21.49 -13.72 7.58
C PHE A 154 20.73 -14.72 6.70
N PRO A 155 19.79 -14.25 5.86
CA PRO A 155 19.17 -15.10 4.85
C PRO A 155 20.20 -15.57 3.82
N ALA A 156 19.80 -16.53 2.98
CA ALA A 156 20.58 -16.86 1.79
C ALA A 156 20.83 -15.60 0.94
N ALA A 157 22.06 -15.41 0.45
CA ALA A 157 22.44 -14.21 -0.28
C ALA A 157 21.57 -13.93 -1.53
N THR A 158 20.98 -14.98 -2.12
CA THR A 158 20.03 -14.86 -3.25
C THR A 158 18.72 -14.18 -2.89
N LYS A 159 18.39 -14.07 -1.59
CA LYS A 159 17.24 -13.33 -1.08
C LYS A 159 17.45 -11.83 -0.94
N LEU A 160 18.68 -11.36 -1.13
CA LEU A 160 19.02 -9.94 -1.15
C LEU A 160 19.42 -9.52 -2.58
N PRO A 161 19.27 -8.24 -2.94
CA PRO A 161 19.77 -7.78 -4.22
C PRO A 161 21.30 -7.89 -4.29
N ALA A 162 21.81 -8.27 -5.46
CA ALA A 162 23.25 -8.47 -5.63
C ALA A 162 24.03 -7.17 -5.33
N GLY A 163 25.11 -7.30 -4.55
CA GLY A 163 26.00 -6.19 -4.20
C GLY A 163 25.55 -5.36 -2.99
N TYR A 164 24.41 -5.66 -2.38
CA TYR A 164 24.02 -5.03 -1.12
C TYR A 164 24.98 -5.43 0.00
N ILE A 165 25.26 -4.48 0.89
CA ILE A 165 26.15 -4.67 2.04
C ILE A 165 25.43 -4.27 3.33
N THR A 166 25.89 -4.80 4.45
CA THR A 166 25.42 -4.42 5.78
C THR A 166 26.60 -3.94 6.62
N ALA A 167 26.33 -3.11 7.62
CA ALA A 167 27.37 -2.55 8.49
C ALA A 167 28.20 -3.67 9.17
N PRO A 168 29.44 -3.40 9.64
CA PRO A 168 30.18 -4.40 10.41
C PRO A 168 29.39 -4.96 11.60
N ASN A 169 29.59 -6.23 11.93
CA ASN A 169 28.99 -6.84 13.11
C ASN A 169 29.77 -6.44 14.37
N VAL A 170 29.47 -5.25 14.90
CA VAL A 170 30.09 -4.71 16.11
C VAL A 170 29.01 -4.23 17.07
N ALA A 171 29.15 -4.54 18.36
CA ALA A 171 28.28 -4.03 19.40
C ALA A 171 28.88 -2.77 20.04
N PRO A 172 28.07 -1.77 20.44
CA PRO A 172 26.62 -1.72 20.24
C PRO A 172 26.23 -1.31 18.81
N GLY A 173 25.02 -1.68 18.40
CA GLY A 173 24.43 -1.30 17.10
C GLY A 173 24.55 -2.38 16.02
N ARG A 174 24.86 -3.63 16.38
CA ARG A 174 24.83 -4.73 15.41
C ARG A 174 23.40 -5.07 14.99
N THR A 175 22.44 -4.99 15.90
CA THR A 175 21.02 -5.26 15.63
C THR A 175 20.23 -4.08 16.15
N VAL A 176 19.51 -3.40 15.26
CA VAL A 176 18.72 -2.23 15.63
C VAL A 176 17.40 -2.71 16.26
N PRO A 177 17.04 -2.20 17.46
CA PRO A 177 15.77 -2.54 18.11
C PRO A 177 14.60 -2.39 17.15
N MET A 178 13.65 -3.32 17.23
CA MET A 178 12.44 -3.29 16.42
C MET A 178 12.66 -3.32 14.90
N MET A 179 13.87 -3.56 14.41
CA MET A 179 14.18 -3.56 12.97
C MET A 179 14.98 -4.81 12.60
N GLY A 180 16.20 -4.93 13.13
CA GLY A 180 17.16 -5.95 12.74
C GLY A 180 18.39 -5.37 12.06
N ARG A 181 18.78 -5.97 10.93
CA ARG A 181 19.93 -5.56 10.12
C ARG A 181 19.49 -4.81 8.88
N HIS A 182 20.15 -3.68 8.62
CA HIS A 182 19.95 -2.88 7.43
C HIS A 182 20.97 -3.26 6.35
N TRP A 183 20.49 -3.43 5.12
CA TRP A 183 21.28 -3.74 3.93
C TRP A 183 21.11 -2.63 2.92
N VAL A 184 22.22 -1.99 2.58
CA VAL A 184 22.29 -0.81 1.73
C VAL A 184 22.98 -1.12 0.41
N ASP A 185 22.64 -0.35 -0.61
CA ASP A 185 23.36 -0.32 -1.86
C ASP A 185 24.57 0.64 -1.75
N PRO A 186 25.81 0.14 -1.75
CA PRO A 186 26.99 1.00 -1.61
C PRO A 186 27.21 1.90 -2.83
N THR A 187 26.43 1.73 -3.90
CA THR A 187 26.46 2.59 -5.09
C THR A 187 25.49 3.78 -5.01
N SER A 188 24.67 3.86 -3.95
CA SER A 188 23.75 4.98 -3.75
C SER A 188 24.49 6.32 -3.61
N PRO A 189 23.87 7.45 -4.01
CA PRO A 189 24.51 8.77 -4.02
C PRO A 189 25.18 9.16 -2.71
N GLU A 190 24.56 8.89 -1.57
CA GLU A 190 25.06 9.20 -0.23
C GLU A 190 26.37 8.48 0.15
N TYR A 191 26.74 7.43 -0.58
CA TYR A 191 27.99 6.71 -0.42
C TYR A 191 29.04 7.07 -1.48
N GLN A 192 28.71 7.94 -2.43
CA GLN A 192 29.64 8.40 -3.47
C GLN A 192 30.36 9.69 -3.05
N PRO A 193 31.61 9.92 -3.51
CA PRO A 193 32.32 11.17 -3.24
C PRO A 193 31.51 12.41 -3.66
N GLY A 194 31.24 13.29 -2.70
CA GLY A 194 30.47 14.53 -2.91
C GLY A 194 28.95 14.36 -3.03
N GLY A 195 28.44 13.13 -2.88
CA GLY A 195 27.01 12.88 -2.83
C GLY A 195 26.42 13.15 -1.45
N SER A 196 25.09 13.22 -1.39
CA SER A 196 24.34 13.55 -0.18
C SER A 196 23.06 12.73 -0.10
N PHE A 197 22.66 12.36 1.11
CA PHE A 197 21.39 11.69 1.36
C PHE A 197 20.21 12.63 1.06
N SER A 198 19.34 12.16 0.16
CA SER A 198 18.02 12.76 -0.09
C SER A 198 16.96 11.69 0.11
N HIS A 199 17.05 10.61 -0.65
CA HIS A 199 16.27 9.39 -0.45
C HIS A 199 17.13 8.18 -0.79
N THR A 200 16.81 7.02 -0.20
CA THR A 200 17.47 5.75 -0.48
C THR A 200 16.50 4.59 -0.33
N PHE A 201 16.96 3.38 -0.60
CA PHE A 201 16.17 2.16 -0.41
C PHE A 201 16.99 1.08 0.26
N ILE A 202 16.43 0.50 1.31
CA ILE A 202 17.09 -0.46 2.19
C ILE A 202 16.29 -1.76 2.24
N TYR A 203 17.01 -2.86 2.41
CA TYR A 203 16.45 -4.15 2.77
C TYR A 203 16.74 -4.45 4.24
N GLY A 204 15.74 -4.99 4.94
CA GLY A 204 15.83 -5.40 6.32
C GLY A 204 15.90 -6.90 6.50
N THR A 205 16.74 -7.38 7.43
CA THR A 205 16.77 -8.81 7.77
C THR A 205 16.81 -9.06 9.27
N TYR A 206 16.22 -10.17 9.69
CA TYR A 206 16.30 -10.69 11.05
C TYR A 206 16.06 -12.20 11.06
N ASP A 207 16.81 -12.94 11.89
CA ASP A 207 16.65 -14.39 12.14
C ASP A 207 16.60 -15.27 10.87
N GLY A 208 17.42 -14.95 9.85
CA GLY A 208 17.52 -15.70 8.61
C GLY A 208 16.50 -15.33 7.53
N HIS A 209 15.73 -14.26 7.75
CA HIS A 209 14.66 -13.81 6.85
C HIS A 209 14.87 -12.37 6.39
N VAL A 210 14.42 -12.06 5.18
CA VAL A 210 14.17 -10.66 4.79
C VAL A 210 12.85 -10.24 5.42
N THR A 211 12.88 -9.24 6.30
CA THR A 211 11.74 -8.89 7.15
C THR A 211 11.11 -7.56 6.82
N PHE A 212 11.79 -6.67 6.09
CA PHE A 212 11.18 -5.42 5.61
C PHE A 212 11.86 -4.85 4.36
N LEU A 213 11.15 -3.95 3.71
CA LEU A 213 11.65 -3.06 2.67
C LEU A 213 11.48 -1.61 3.14
N GLU A 214 12.42 -0.73 2.82
CA GLU A 214 12.47 0.59 3.45
C GLU A 214 12.93 1.70 2.49
N PRO A 215 12.01 2.54 2.00
CA PRO A 215 12.36 3.85 1.50
C PRO A 215 12.65 4.79 2.68
N MET A 216 13.87 5.31 2.74
CA MET A 216 14.20 6.46 3.61
C MET A 216 14.24 7.73 2.79
N PHE A 217 13.86 8.86 3.39
CA PHE A 217 13.84 10.15 2.71
C PHE A 217 13.86 11.35 3.65
N THR A 218 14.60 12.38 3.26
CA THR A 218 14.73 13.59 4.07
C THR A 218 13.42 14.37 4.15
N LYS A 219 13.18 15.03 5.29
CA LYS A 219 12.02 15.94 5.43
C LYS A 219 12.07 17.08 4.40
N ALA A 220 13.28 17.53 4.04
CA ALA A 220 13.50 18.67 3.17
C ALA A 220 12.95 18.48 1.74
N MET A 221 12.86 17.24 1.26
CA MET A 221 12.33 16.95 -0.08
C MET A 221 10.81 16.84 -0.13
N LEU A 222 10.11 16.85 1.01
CA LEU A 222 8.65 16.88 1.05
C LEU A 222 8.15 18.30 0.80
N VAL A 223 8.16 18.71 -0.46
CA VAL A 223 7.66 20.01 -0.93
C VAL A 223 6.49 19.83 -1.90
N PRO A 224 5.58 20.81 -2.03
CA PRO A 224 4.51 20.74 -3.02
C PRO A 224 5.04 20.42 -4.42
N GLY A 225 4.43 19.43 -5.08
CA GLY A 225 4.84 18.97 -6.41
C GLY A 225 6.03 18.01 -6.46
N VAL A 226 6.60 17.57 -5.32
CA VAL A 226 7.62 16.50 -5.35
C VAL A 226 7.04 15.25 -6.03
N SER A 227 7.84 14.61 -6.88
CA SER A 227 7.48 13.37 -7.56
C SER A 227 8.74 12.58 -7.90
N VAL A 228 9.04 11.60 -7.06
CA VAL A 228 10.14 10.64 -7.23
C VAL A 228 9.55 9.28 -7.53
N GLU A 229 10.10 8.61 -8.56
CA GLU A 229 9.88 7.19 -8.81
C GLU A 229 11.23 6.55 -9.14
N LYS A 230 11.54 5.44 -8.47
CA LYS A 230 12.81 4.73 -8.63
C LYS A 230 12.57 3.22 -8.63
N ALA A 231 13.36 2.52 -9.46
CA ALA A 231 13.38 1.07 -9.46
C ALA A 231 13.99 0.52 -8.17
N ILE A 232 13.41 -0.58 -7.66
CA ILE A 232 13.96 -1.36 -6.55
C ILE A 232 14.85 -2.44 -7.15
N LYS A 233 16.13 -2.50 -6.76
CA LYS A 233 17.00 -3.63 -7.13
C LYS A 233 16.40 -4.91 -6.55
N GLN A 234 16.13 -5.90 -7.40
CA GLN A 234 15.38 -7.11 -7.03
C GLN A 234 16.33 -8.24 -6.58
N PRO A 235 15.94 -9.08 -5.61
CA PRO A 235 16.63 -10.33 -5.33
C PRO A 235 16.35 -11.38 -6.42
N THR A 236 17.15 -12.44 -6.47
CA THR A 236 16.90 -13.56 -7.41
C THR A 236 15.92 -14.57 -6.84
N VAL A 237 15.81 -14.66 -5.51
CA VAL A 237 14.83 -15.47 -4.78
C VAL A 237 14.07 -14.56 -3.82
N TYR A 238 12.73 -14.63 -3.81
CA TYR A 238 11.93 -13.82 -2.88
C TYR A 238 11.78 -14.53 -1.53
N GLU A 239 11.52 -13.77 -0.47
CA GLU A 239 11.34 -14.32 0.87
C GLU A 239 10.20 -15.36 0.90
N THR A 240 9.13 -15.07 0.15
CA THR A 240 7.98 -15.94 -0.04
C THR A 240 7.52 -15.92 -1.50
N THR A 241 6.83 -16.97 -1.93
CA THR A 241 6.25 -17.11 -3.27
C THR A 241 4.72 -17.07 -3.21
N GLY A 242 4.07 -16.91 -4.36
CA GLY A 242 2.62 -16.73 -4.47
C GLY A 242 2.13 -15.36 -3.99
N LYS A 243 3.04 -14.39 -3.83
CA LYS A 243 2.75 -13.03 -3.37
C LYS A 243 3.17 -12.00 -4.41
N TYR A 244 2.54 -10.83 -4.37
CA TYR A 244 2.94 -9.67 -5.15
C TYR A 244 4.04 -8.88 -4.43
N PHE A 245 5.13 -8.63 -5.14
CA PHE A 245 6.25 -7.82 -4.67
C PHE A 245 6.43 -6.57 -5.54
N PRO A 246 6.86 -5.44 -4.94
CA PRO A 246 7.05 -4.21 -5.67
C PRO A 246 8.35 -4.20 -6.48
N THR A 247 8.33 -3.49 -7.59
CA THR A 247 9.49 -3.26 -8.47
C THR A 247 9.96 -1.82 -8.45
N THR A 248 9.18 -0.91 -7.86
CA THR A 248 9.47 0.52 -7.75
C THR A 248 9.05 1.06 -6.39
N TYR A 249 9.66 2.15 -5.94
CA TYR A 249 9.17 2.97 -4.84
C TYR A 249 8.94 4.40 -5.31
N THR A 250 8.01 5.09 -4.68
CA THR A 250 7.66 6.48 -4.99
C THR A 250 7.58 7.35 -3.74
N ILE A 251 7.92 8.62 -3.92
CA ILE A 251 7.72 9.69 -2.94
C ILE A 251 7.12 10.86 -3.71
N ARG A 252 5.83 11.11 -3.51
CA ARG A 252 5.07 12.08 -4.32
C ARG A 252 4.18 12.96 -3.48
N HIS A 253 3.86 14.15 -3.98
CA HIS A 253 2.83 15.01 -3.44
C HIS A 253 1.54 14.86 -4.24
N ASP A 254 0.43 14.61 -3.55
CA ASP A 254 -0.92 14.65 -4.10
C ASP A 254 -1.56 15.99 -3.73
N ALA A 255 -1.67 16.89 -4.71
CA ALA A 255 -2.25 18.22 -4.49
C ALA A 255 -3.76 18.19 -4.25
N THR A 256 -4.46 17.13 -4.67
CA THR A 256 -5.91 17.00 -4.51
C THR A 256 -6.25 16.68 -3.06
N THR A 257 -5.54 15.69 -2.49
CA THR A 257 -5.75 15.29 -1.09
C THR A 257 -4.87 16.06 -0.10
N ARG A 258 -3.91 16.84 -0.60
CA ARG A 258 -2.91 17.57 0.20
C ARG A 258 -2.09 16.63 1.08
N GLU A 259 -1.59 15.58 0.45
CA GLU A 259 -0.85 14.50 1.11
C GLU A 259 0.48 14.25 0.41
N TYR A 260 1.50 13.92 1.19
CA TYR A 260 2.69 13.25 0.70
C TYR A 260 2.45 11.74 0.76
N VAL A 261 2.70 11.05 -0.35
CA VAL A 261 2.50 9.62 -0.50
C VAL A 261 3.85 8.95 -0.68
N ILE A 262 4.15 8.01 0.22
CA ILE A 262 5.34 7.17 0.17
C ILE A 262 4.89 5.73 -0.01
N SER A 263 5.26 5.14 -1.13
CA SER A 263 4.67 3.86 -1.54
C SER A 263 5.60 2.97 -2.32
N LEU A 264 5.28 1.68 -2.31
CA LEU A 264 5.86 0.67 -3.19
C LEU A 264 4.86 0.36 -4.30
N LYS A 265 5.34 0.26 -5.54
CA LYS A 265 4.53 0.13 -6.77
C LYS A 265 5.11 -0.93 -7.73
N GLY A 266 4.43 -1.10 -8.87
CA GLY A 266 4.85 -2.05 -9.91
C GLY A 266 4.76 -3.49 -9.43
N MET A 267 3.69 -3.80 -8.70
CA MET A 267 3.45 -5.09 -8.06
C MET A 267 3.48 -6.22 -9.09
N THR A 268 4.35 -7.20 -8.86
CA THR A 268 4.45 -8.39 -9.70
C THR A 268 4.39 -9.66 -8.86
N ALA A 269 3.63 -10.65 -9.31
CA ALA A 269 3.59 -11.96 -8.67
C ALA A 269 4.97 -12.66 -8.75
N ARG A 270 5.37 -13.32 -7.66
CA ARG A 270 6.64 -14.03 -7.49
C ARG A 270 6.44 -15.44 -6.99
#